data_AF-A0A6N6RJH2-F1
#
_entry.id   AF-A0A6N6RJH2-F1
#
_cell.length_a   1.000
_cell.length_b   1.000
_cell.length_c   1.000
_cell.angle_alpha   90.00
_cell.angle_beta   90.00
_cell.angle_gamma   90.00
#
_symmetry.space_group_name_H-M   'P 1'
#
loop_
_entity.id
_entity.type
_entity.pdbx_description
1 polymer ?
#
loop_
_entity_poly.entity_id
_entity_poly.type
_entity_poly.pdbx_seq_one_letter_code
_entity_poly.pdbx_strand_id
1 'polypeptide(L)'
;MIFLFGIGQKTHSDHGPLNEQHCPYCHQKHFRILLKVREWFSVFFIPIIPVKSYWVSRCTYCSGEVTIRESDVPHFQNEAEINQKAIAEDWDDETYQRETHKTHL
;
A
#
# COMPACT_ATOMS: atom_id res chain seq x y z
N MET A 1 27.03 27.57 14.34
CA MET A 1 26.36 26.26 14.44
C MET A 1 25.64 26.03 13.13
N ILE A 2 26.00 24.98 12.39
CA ILE A 2 25.30 24.64 11.14
C ILE A 2 24.16 23.69 11.52
N PHE A 3 22.92 24.14 11.39
CA PHE A 3 21.76 23.27 11.51
C PHE A 3 21.45 22.70 10.13
N LEU A 4 21.65 21.39 9.96
CA LEU A 4 21.29 20.67 8.75
C LEU A 4 19.86 20.15 8.92
N PHE A 5 18.89 20.86 8.35
CA PHE A 5 17.50 20.42 8.25
C PHE A 5 17.25 19.84 6.85
N GLY A 6 16.53 18.72 6.79
CA GLY A 6 16.15 18.07 5.54
C GLY A 6 14.68 17.68 5.55
N ILE A 7 13.94 18.05 4.51
CA ILE A 7 12.55 17.65 4.30
C ILE A 7 12.53 16.61 3.18
N GLY A 8 11.78 15.52 3.35
CA GLY A 8 11.44 14.63 2.23
C GLY A 8 12.00 13.20 2.32
N GLN A 9 12.53 12.77 3.48
CA GLN A 9 12.80 11.34 3.69
C GLN A 9 11.49 10.57 3.64
N LYS A 10 11.40 9.55 2.78
CA LYS A 10 10.20 8.72 2.59
C LYS A 10 10.42 7.33 3.18
N THR A 11 9.46 6.87 3.98
CA THR A 11 9.39 5.48 4.46
C THR A 11 8.15 4.82 3.89
N HIS A 12 8.28 3.56 3.48
CA HIS A 12 7.19 2.75 2.94
C HIS A 12 6.91 1.61 3.91
N SER A 13 5.66 1.47 4.35
CA SER A 13 5.21 0.31 5.12
C SER A 13 4.24 -0.53 4.30
N ASP A 14 4.51 -1.82 4.20
CA ASP A 14 3.68 -2.82 3.54
C ASP A 14 2.45 -3.13 4.38
N HIS A 15 1.28 -3.18 3.73
CA HIS A 15 -0.02 -3.48 4.32
C HIS A 15 -0.74 -4.64 3.64
N GLY A 16 -0.06 -5.37 2.75
CA GLY A 16 -0.57 -6.60 2.15
C GLY A 16 -0.87 -6.50 0.65
N PRO A 17 -1.15 -7.66 0.02
CA PRO A 17 -1.38 -7.76 -1.42
C PRO A 17 -2.82 -7.36 -1.81
N LEU A 18 -2.92 -6.63 -2.91
CA LEU A 18 -4.16 -6.29 -3.59
C LEU A 18 -4.31 -7.12 -4.86
N ASN A 19 -5.53 -7.17 -5.37
CA ASN A 19 -5.89 -7.89 -6.57
C ASN A 19 -5.15 -7.37 -7.80
N GLU A 20 -5.07 -8.25 -8.79
CA GLU A 20 -4.49 -7.93 -10.08
C GLU A 20 -5.28 -6.83 -10.78
N GLN A 21 -4.59 -5.77 -11.18
CA GLN A 21 -5.19 -4.64 -11.86
C GLN A 21 -4.25 -4.09 -12.93
N HIS A 22 -4.83 -3.42 -13.92
CA HIS A 22 -4.05 -2.83 -15.01
C HIS A 22 -3.13 -1.73 -14.46
N CYS A 23 -1.84 -1.84 -14.74
CA CYS A 23 -0.88 -0.84 -14.30
C CYS A 23 -0.79 0.33 -15.28
N PRO A 24 -0.95 1.60 -14.86
CA PRO A 24 -0.86 2.75 -15.76
C PRO A 24 0.58 3.04 -16.22
N TYR A 25 1.58 2.37 -15.64
CA TYR A 25 3.00 2.58 -15.97
C TYR A 25 3.57 1.51 -16.91
N CYS A 26 3.32 0.22 -16.64
CA CYS A 26 3.80 -0.88 -17.50
C CYS A 26 2.72 -1.43 -18.43
N HIS A 27 1.47 -0.98 -18.31
CA HIS A 27 0.33 -1.41 -19.11
C HIS A 27 0.06 -2.92 -19.10
N GLN A 28 0.54 -3.61 -18.07
CA GLN A 28 0.29 -5.03 -17.84
C GLN A 28 -0.57 -5.22 -16.59
N LYS A 29 -1.29 -6.35 -16.55
CA LYS A 29 -2.07 -6.76 -15.40
C LYS A 29 -1.17 -7.57 -14.47
N HIS A 30 -0.98 -7.03 -13.26
CA HIS A 30 -0.15 -7.63 -12.21
C HIS A 30 -0.79 -7.36 -10.86
N PHE A 31 -0.45 -8.19 -9.88
CA PHE A 31 -0.77 -7.93 -8.48
C PHE A 31 -0.22 -6.59 -8.03
N ARG A 32 -0.86 -6.03 -7.01
CA ARG A 32 -0.39 -4.82 -6.36
C ARG A 32 -0.18 -5.04 -4.89
N ILE A 33 0.57 -4.14 -4.27
CA ILE A 33 0.79 -4.12 -2.84
C ILE A 33 0.29 -2.78 -2.31
N LEU A 34 -0.48 -2.83 -1.23
CA LEU A 34 -0.92 -1.65 -0.51
C LEU A 34 0.21 -1.15 0.37
N LEU A 35 0.59 0.11 0.21
CA LEU A 35 1.67 0.72 0.98
C LEU A 35 1.18 2.02 1.63
N LYS A 36 1.64 2.27 2.85
CA LYS A 36 1.55 3.57 3.48
C LYS A 36 2.89 4.26 3.38
N VAL A 37 2.91 5.40 2.69
CA VAL A 37 4.08 6.25 2.54
C VAL A 37 4.03 7.34 3.59
N ARG A 38 5.14 7.54 4.30
CA ARG A 38 5.31 8.65 5.25
C ARG A 38 6.50 9.48 4.84
N GLU A 39 6.28 10.78 4.70
CA GLU A 39 7.32 11.77 4.50
C GLU A 39 7.71 12.35 5.86
N TRP A 40 9.00 12.43 6.14
CA TRP A 40 9.55 12.85 7.42
C TRP A 40 10.29 14.18 7.33
N PHE A 41 10.12 14.98 8.37
CA PHE A 41 11.02 16.07 8.71
C PHE A 41 12.21 15.50 9.45
N SER A 42 13.41 15.77 8.93
CA SER A 42 14.67 15.31 9.51
C SER A 42 15.49 16.46 10.06
N VAL A 43 16.09 16.24 11.23
CA VAL A 43 17.05 17.15 11.86
C VAL A 43 18.33 16.37 12.05
N PHE A 44 19.46 16.90 11.57
CA PHE A 44 20.74 16.16 11.57
C PHE A 44 20.62 14.77 10.95
N PHE A 45 19.87 14.63 9.85
CA PHE A 45 19.62 13.36 9.14
C PHE A 45 18.80 12.33 9.91
N ILE A 46 18.32 12.64 11.12
CA ILE A 46 17.44 11.78 11.90
C ILE A 46 15.98 12.17 11.58
N PRO A 47 15.14 11.28 11.02
CA PRO A 47 13.72 11.54 10.83
C PRO A 47 13.00 11.61 12.18
N ILE A 48 12.47 12.78 12.54
CA ILE A 48 11.85 13.00 13.86
C ILE A 48 10.32 12.97 13.77
N ILE A 49 9.74 13.75 12.84
CA ILE A 49 8.29 13.96 12.77
C ILE A 49 7.80 13.64 11.35
N PRO A 50 6.79 12.78 11.18
CA PRO A 50 6.17 12.57 9.87
C PRO A 50 5.34 13.82 9.52
N VAL A 51 5.67 14.47 8.41
CA VAL A 51 4.97 15.67 7.92
C VAL A 51 3.75 15.33 7.07
N LYS A 52 3.79 14.18 6.40
CA LYS A 52 2.71 13.74 5.51
C LYS A 52 2.65 12.22 5.52
N SER A 53 1.43 11.69 5.55
CA SER A 53 1.19 10.27 5.30
C SER A 53 0.12 10.12 4.23
N TYR A 54 0.33 9.21 3.29
CA TYR A 54 -0.63 8.89 2.26
C TYR A 54 -0.51 7.42 1.86
N TRP A 55 -1.56 6.91 1.23
CA TRP A 55 -1.62 5.53 0.77
C TRP A 55 -1.34 5.45 -0.72
N VAL A 56 -0.63 4.41 -1.13
CA VAL A 56 -0.35 4.12 -2.53
C VAL A 56 -0.56 2.64 -2.81
N SER A 57 -0.97 2.31 -4.02
CA SER A 57 -0.86 0.96 -4.56
C SER A 57 0.39 0.88 -5.44
N ARG A 58 1.27 -0.08 -5.15
CA ARG A 58 2.48 -0.31 -5.93
C ARG A 58 2.35 -1.57 -6.77
N CYS A 59 2.72 -1.49 -8.04
CA CYS A 59 2.80 -2.65 -8.91
C CYS A 59 3.96 -3.57 -8.52
N THR A 60 3.72 -4.87 -8.38
CA THR A 60 4.76 -5.86 -8.05
C THR A 60 5.77 -6.08 -9.17
N TYR A 61 5.43 -5.71 -10.41
CA TYR A 61 6.29 -5.88 -11.58
C TYR A 61 7.22 -4.68 -11.82
N CYS A 62 6.67 -3.48 -12.04
CA CYS A 62 7.46 -2.29 -12.40
C CYS A 62 7.70 -1.32 -11.23
N SER A 63 7.23 -1.63 -10.02
CA SER A 63 7.27 -0.74 -8.85
C SER A 63 6.55 0.61 -9.02
N GLY A 64 5.75 0.79 -10.08
CA GLY A 64 4.96 2.01 -10.29
C GLY A 64 3.91 2.20 -9.20
N GLU A 65 3.86 3.41 -8.61
CA GLU A 65 2.98 3.75 -7.50
C GLU A 65 1.82 4.64 -7.95
N VAL A 66 0.62 4.32 -7.50
CA VAL A 66 -0.58 5.12 -7.71
C VAL A 66 -1.14 5.54 -6.36
N THR A 67 -1.27 6.85 -6.15
CA THR A 67 -1.87 7.39 -4.92
C THR A 67 -3.34 7.00 -4.80
N ILE A 68 -3.70 6.49 -3.62
CA ILE A 68 -5.07 6.13 -3.28
C ILE A 68 -5.74 7.33 -2.61
N ARG A 69 -7.00 7.59 -2.95
CA ARG A 69 -7.78 8.64 -2.28
C ARG A 69 -8.12 8.18 -0.88
N GLU A 70 -8.11 9.09 0.09
CA GLU A 70 -8.39 8.76 1.49
C GLU A 70 -9.76 8.08 1.67
N SER A 71 -10.77 8.43 0.86
CA SER A 71 -12.09 7.78 0.85
C SER A 71 -12.05 6.29 0.54
N ASP A 72 -11.08 5.86 -0.27
CA ASP A 72 -11.01 4.51 -0.82
C ASP A 72 -10.06 3.64 0.00
N VAL A 73 -9.27 4.23 0.92
CA VAL A 73 -8.31 3.53 1.78
C VAL A 73 -8.96 2.37 2.56
N PRO A 74 -10.13 2.54 3.23
CA PRO A 74 -10.73 1.44 3.99
C PRO A 74 -11.06 0.23 3.11
N HIS A 75 -11.49 0.46 1.88
CA HIS A 75 -11.78 -0.60 0.91
C HIS A 75 -10.52 -1.39 0.57
N PHE A 76 -9.43 -0.71 0.19
CA PHE A 76 -8.16 -1.37 -0.12
C PHE A 76 -7.52 -2.06 1.10
N GLN A 77 -7.67 -1.50 2.30
CA GLN A 77 -7.18 -2.14 3.53
C GLN A 77 -7.90 -3.45 3.81
N ASN A 78 -9.22 -3.48 3.64
CA ASN A 78 -10.00 -4.69 3.82
C ASN A 78 -9.64 -5.74 2.76
N GLU A 79 -9.51 -5.34 1.49
CA GLU A 79 -9.06 -6.23 0.41
C GLU A 79 -7.68 -6.83 0.73
N ALA A 80 -6.73 -6.00 1.15
CA ALA A 80 -5.39 -6.45 1.52
C ALA A 80 -5.41 -7.42 2.71
N GLU A 81 -6.27 -7.18 3.71
CA GLU A 81 -6.44 -8.07 4.86
C GLU A 81 -6.97 -9.46 4.45
N ILE A 82 -8.00 -9.51 3.60
CA ILE A 82 -8.58 -10.77 3.11
C ILE A 82 -7.56 -11.53 2.28
N ASN A 83 -6.90 -10.86 1.34
CA ASN A 83 -5.89 -11.48 0.49
C ASN A 83 -4.69 -11.99 1.33
N GLN A 84 -4.28 -11.24 2.35
CA GLN A 84 -3.22 -11.66 3.25
C GLN A 84 -3.61 -12.92 4.04
N LYS A 85 -4.87 -13.01 4.50
CA LYS A 85 -5.41 -14.20 5.18
C LYS A 85 -5.49 -15.39 4.23
N ALA A 86 -6.00 -15.18 3.02
CA ALA A 86 -6.10 -16.23 2.00
C ALA A 86 -4.74 -16.87 1.69
N ILE A 87 -3.68 -16.05 1.58
CA ILE A 87 -2.31 -16.54 1.37
C ILE A 87 -1.78 -17.25 2.62
N ALA A 88 -2.03 -16.70 3.81
CA ALA A 88 -1.52 -17.27 5.06
C ALA A 88 -2.15 -18.61 5.42
N GLU A 89 -3.42 -18.79 5.08
CA GLU A 89 -4.21 -19.99 5.38
C GLU A 89 -4.37 -20.93 4.18
N ASP A 90 -3.75 -20.61 3.04
CA ASP A 90 -3.81 -21.38 1.79
C ASP A 90 -5.26 -21.70 1.36
N TRP A 91 -6.10 -20.67 1.33
CA TRP A 91 -7.51 -20.82 0.97
C TRP A 91 -7.68 -21.33 -0.46
N ASP A 92 -8.63 -22.25 -0.63
CA ASP A 92 -9.13 -22.62 -1.95
C ASP A 92 -9.98 -21.52 -2.60
N ASP A 93 -10.22 -21.65 -3.90
CA ASP A 93 -10.99 -20.68 -4.68
C ASP A 93 -12.40 -20.48 -4.10
N GLU A 94 -13.06 -21.55 -3.64
CA GLU A 94 -14.42 -21.47 -3.10
C GLU A 94 -14.48 -20.64 -1.80
N THR A 95 -13.51 -20.85 -0.91
CA THR A 95 -13.38 -20.11 0.35
C THR A 95 -13.06 -18.65 0.08
N TYR A 96 -12.14 -18.38 -0.84
CA TYR A 96 -11.79 -17.01 -1.23
C TYR A 96 -13.00 -16.23 -1.77
N GLN A 97 -13.79 -16.82 -2.68
CA GLN A 97 -14.98 -16.17 -3.23
C GLN A 97 -16.05 -15.91 -2.15
N ARG A 98 -16.22 -16.85 -1.20
CA ARG A 98 -17.18 -16.69 -0.10
C ARG A 98 -16.82 -15.52 0.81
N GLU A 99 -15.55 -15.41 1.20
CA GLU A 99 -15.11 -14.38 2.14
C GLU A 99 -15.07 -13.00 1.48
N THR A 100 -14.65 -12.89 0.21
CA THR A 100 -14.69 -11.62 -0.53
C THR A 100 -16.12 -11.12 -0.76
N HIS A 101 -17.08 -12.01 -1.04
CA HIS A 101 -18.49 -11.61 -1.26
C HIS A 101 -19.17 -11.06 0.02
N LYS A 102 -18.76 -11.49 1.21
CA LYS A 102 -19.31 -10.95 2.48
C LYS A 102 -18.99 -9.47 2.69
N THR A 103 -17.90 -8.99 2.10
CA THR A 103 -17.42 -7.61 2.25
C THR A 103 -18.17 -6.62 1.36
N HIS A 104 -18.82 -7.09 0.29
CA HIS A 104 -19.54 -6.25 -0.67
C HIS A 104 -21.02 -6.05 -0.33
N LEU A 105 -21.49 -6.54 0.83
CA LEU A 105 -22.84 -6.38 1.38
C LEU A 105 -22.85 -5.34 2.50
#